data_AF-A0A1M7YHJ3-F1
#
_entry.id   AF-A0A1M7YHJ3-F1
#
_cell.length_a   1.000
_cell.length_b   1.000
_cell.length_c   1.000
_cell.angle_alpha   90.00
_cell.angle_beta   90.00
_cell.angle_gamma   90.00
#
_symmetry.space_group_name_H-M   'P 1'
#
loop_
_entity.id
_entity.type
_entity.pdbx_description
1 polymer ?
#
loop_
_entity_poly.entity_id
_entity_poly.type
_entity_poly.pdbx_seq_one_letter_code
_entity_poly.pdbx_strand_id
1 'polypeptide(L)'
;MDTINIGKIISDKRKEKGITQEGLANYLGVSKPAVSKWESGQSYPDILLLPVLAAYFDISVDELIGYEPKMTKEDVRKLYHRLAAEFAKEPFDKVYGECEGYLKKYFSCWYLQYQIGLLYLNHCALAGSPDRNEKVLQRAVEVFESVEHSSDDVSLAKQAMQIKAYCYICQQKPAEAIEVLERLSEPVIQSEALLIKAYQLKGDKKKAIEYLQGYTCTSLNALLGTAADFFQLYADQPDRMDQYYDIYIKLIDIFEIEQLFSGGLYTIYLVAASVYVIQERNEKALDVLDRYVDLAKRNARKDFTLHGSRIFDSLDEYLKTIDVETLAPRSPEVIWRDIKNIVSDNPAFRPLEKEARFQKIKRSLQELLSQKDE
;
A
#
# COMPACT_ATOMS: atom_id res chain seq x y z
N MET A 1 -13.50 -20.11 -18.91
CA MET A 1 -13.03 -20.94 -17.80
C MET A 1 -11.66 -21.43 -18.18
N ASP A 2 -10.61 -20.86 -17.59
CA ASP A 2 -9.25 -21.39 -17.77
C ASP A 2 -9.27 -22.86 -17.37
N THR A 3 -8.85 -23.73 -18.29
CA THR A 3 -9.03 -25.18 -18.25
C THR A 3 -8.22 -25.81 -17.12
N ILE A 4 -8.92 -26.47 -16.17
CA ILE A 4 -8.37 -27.42 -15.20
C ILE A 4 -7.39 -28.36 -15.93
N ASN A 5 -6.10 -28.33 -15.59
CA ASN A 5 -5.05 -29.04 -16.34
C ASN A 5 -4.67 -30.40 -15.73
N ILE A 6 -5.66 -31.07 -15.16
CA ILE A 6 -5.48 -32.34 -14.45
C ILE A 6 -4.87 -33.44 -15.33
N GLY A 7 -5.21 -33.48 -16.63
CA GLY A 7 -4.74 -34.51 -17.55
C GLY A 7 -3.22 -34.48 -17.75
N LYS A 8 -2.68 -33.26 -17.94
CA LYS A 8 -1.23 -33.07 -18.07
C LYS A 8 -0.52 -33.46 -16.77
N ILE A 9 -1.06 -33.02 -15.63
CA ILE A 9 -0.45 -33.27 -14.31
C ILE A 9 -0.45 -34.77 -13.98
N ILE A 10 -1.54 -35.49 -14.25
CA ILE A 10 -1.58 -36.96 -14.13
C ILE A 10 -0.50 -37.59 -15.02
N SER A 11 -0.38 -37.18 -16.29
CA SER A 11 0.59 -37.75 -17.22
C SER A 11 2.03 -37.51 -16.77
N ASP A 12 2.33 -36.29 -16.32
CA ASP A 12 3.66 -35.88 -15.88
C ASP A 12 4.04 -36.60 -14.57
N LYS A 13 3.17 -36.59 -13.55
CA LYS A 13 3.39 -37.30 -12.28
C LYS A 13 3.51 -38.82 -12.45
N ARG A 14 2.73 -39.40 -13.35
CA ARG A 14 2.85 -40.82 -13.71
C ARG A 14 4.23 -41.14 -14.29
N LYS A 15 4.72 -40.31 -15.21
CA LYS A 15 6.05 -40.47 -15.81
C LYS A 15 7.17 -40.25 -14.79
N GLU A 16 7.04 -39.27 -13.90
CA GLU A 16 7.99 -39.04 -12.79
C GLU A 16 8.11 -40.26 -11.88
N LYS A 17 6.99 -40.94 -11.58
CA LYS A 17 6.99 -42.20 -10.81
C LYS A 17 7.40 -43.44 -11.62
N GLY A 18 7.64 -43.31 -12.93
CA GLY A 18 8.07 -44.42 -13.79
C GLY A 18 7.03 -45.52 -14.01
N ILE A 19 5.74 -45.24 -13.78
CA ILE A 19 4.65 -46.23 -13.90
C ILE A 19 3.89 -46.11 -15.23
N THR A 20 3.26 -47.20 -15.69
CA THR A 20 2.45 -47.20 -16.92
C THR A 20 1.01 -46.75 -16.66
N GLN A 21 0.26 -46.36 -17.70
CA GLN A 21 -1.18 -46.05 -17.58
C GLN A 21 -1.96 -47.24 -17.01
N GLU A 22 -1.52 -48.46 -17.33
CA GLU A 22 -2.10 -49.71 -16.84
C GLU A 22 -1.79 -49.93 -15.36
N GLY A 23 -0.56 -49.61 -14.93
CA GLY A 23 -0.18 -49.62 -13.50
C GLY A 23 -1.00 -48.64 -12.67
N LEU A 24 -1.21 -47.42 -13.18
CA LEU A 24 -2.07 -46.44 -12.52
C LEU A 24 -3.53 -46.90 -12.46
N ALA A 25 -4.05 -47.46 -13.56
CA ALA A 25 -5.42 -47.96 -13.64
C ALA A 25 -5.69 -49.09 -12.64
N ASN A 26 -4.74 -50.03 -12.51
CA ASN A 26 -4.83 -51.14 -11.56
C ASN A 26 -4.83 -50.66 -10.11
N TYR A 27 -4.00 -49.67 -9.77
CA TYR A 27 -3.97 -49.09 -8.42
C TYR A 27 -5.31 -48.42 -8.06
N LEU A 28 -5.89 -47.69 -9.01
CA LEU A 28 -7.13 -46.93 -8.80
C LEU A 28 -8.41 -47.78 -8.96
N GLY A 29 -8.29 -49.05 -9.38
CA GLY A 29 -9.45 -49.90 -9.65
C GLY A 29 -10.27 -49.44 -10.86
N VAL A 30 -9.63 -48.81 -11.85
CA VAL A 30 -10.28 -48.30 -13.06
C VAL A 30 -9.73 -48.97 -14.32
N SER A 31 -10.34 -48.72 -15.47
CA SER A 31 -9.84 -49.24 -16.75
C SER A 31 -8.70 -48.36 -17.31
N LYS A 32 -7.70 -48.99 -17.95
CA LYS A 32 -6.62 -48.27 -18.67
C LYS A 32 -7.13 -47.22 -19.67
N PRO A 33 -8.19 -47.47 -20.47
CA PRO A 33 -8.78 -46.43 -21.33
C PRO A 33 -9.27 -45.21 -20.56
N ALA A 34 -9.74 -45.35 -19.31
CA ALA A 34 -10.13 -44.20 -18.49
C ALA A 34 -8.92 -43.31 -18.19
N VAL A 35 -7.81 -43.90 -17.75
CA VAL A 35 -6.55 -43.15 -17.52
C VAL A 35 -6.06 -42.47 -18.79
N SER A 36 -6.10 -43.15 -19.94
CA SER A 36 -5.72 -42.55 -21.23
C SER A 36 -6.61 -41.37 -21.61
N LYS A 37 -7.92 -41.43 -21.33
CA LYS A 37 -8.85 -40.32 -21.59
C LYS A 37 -8.60 -39.15 -20.66
N TRP A 38 -8.22 -39.40 -19.40
CA TRP A 38 -7.83 -38.34 -18.47
C TRP A 38 -6.56 -37.63 -18.94
N GLU A 39 -5.50 -38.38 -19.26
CA GLU A 39 -4.22 -37.81 -19.70
C GLU A 39 -4.33 -37.02 -21.02
N SER A 40 -5.30 -37.36 -21.87
CA SER A 40 -5.56 -36.65 -23.14
C SER A 40 -6.61 -35.54 -23.03
N GLY A 41 -7.15 -35.28 -21.84
CA GLY A 41 -8.18 -34.25 -21.61
C GLY A 41 -9.56 -34.58 -22.18
N GLN A 42 -9.81 -35.83 -22.60
CA GLN A 42 -11.09 -36.28 -23.15
C GLN A 42 -12.16 -36.52 -22.06
N SER A 43 -11.75 -36.80 -20.83
CA SER A 43 -12.63 -36.90 -19.67
C SER A 43 -11.89 -36.55 -18.39
N TYR A 44 -12.63 -36.38 -17.29
CA TYR A 44 -12.06 -36.17 -15.96
C TYR A 44 -12.14 -37.44 -15.11
N PRO A 45 -11.21 -37.65 -14.15
CA PRO A 45 -11.41 -38.60 -13.08
C PRO A 45 -12.66 -38.27 -12.28
N ASP A 46 -13.29 -39.29 -11.72
CA ASP A 46 -14.38 -39.09 -10.74
C ASP A 46 -13.86 -38.25 -9.56
N ILE A 47 -14.71 -37.38 -9.00
CA ILE A 47 -14.36 -36.55 -7.85
C ILE A 47 -13.84 -37.38 -6.66
N LEU A 48 -14.36 -38.60 -6.49
CA LEU A 48 -13.94 -39.53 -5.45
C LEU A 48 -12.53 -40.10 -5.67
N LEU A 49 -12.01 -40.03 -6.90
CA LEU A 49 -10.66 -40.47 -7.24
C LEU A 49 -9.62 -39.37 -7.03
N LEU A 50 -10.00 -38.11 -6.90
CA LEU A 50 -9.06 -37.00 -6.74
C LEU A 50 -8.21 -37.12 -5.46
N PRO A 51 -8.77 -37.41 -4.27
CA PRO A 51 -7.95 -37.59 -3.07
C PRO A 51 -6.99 -38.77 -3.18
N VAL A 52 -7.43 -39.85 -3.86
CA VAL A 52 -6.62 -41.06 -4.06
C VAL A 52 -5.47 -40.79 -5.03
N LEU A 53 -5.73 -40.09 -6.13
CA LEU A 53 -4.72 -39.65 -7.09
C LEU A 53 -3.70 -38.70 -6.45
N ALA A 54 -4.19 -37.71 -5.69
CA ALA A 54 -3.35 -36.74 -4.98
C ALA A 54 -2.42 -37.44 -3.98
N ALA A 55 -2.97 -38.33 -3.15
CA ALA A 55 -2.19 -39.15 -2.22
C ALA A 55 -1.22 -40.10 -2.95
N TYR A 56 -1.65 -40.69 -4.08
CA TYR A 56 -0.79 -41.57 -4.86
C TYR A 56 0.42 -40.84 -5.45
N PHE A 57 0.27 -39.58 -5.86
CA PHE A 57 1.35 -38.77 -6.42
C PHE A 57 2.09 -37.93 -5.38
N ASP A 58 1.68 -37.94 -4.12
CA ASP A 58 2.23 -37.14 -3.03
C ASP A 58 2.15 -35.63 -3.30
N ILE A 59 0.97 -35.18 -3.74
CA ILE A 59 0.64 -33.78 -4.03
C ILE A 59 -0.72 -33.42 -3.43
N SER A 60 -1.04 -32.14 -3.34
CA SER A 60 -2.39 -31.70 -2.96
C SER A 60 -3.41 -31.94 -4.09
N VAL A 61 -4.71 -31.96 -3.75
CA VAL A 61 -5.77 -32.03 -4.76
C VAL A 61 -5.77 -30.78 -5.64
N ASP A 62 -5.45 -29.61 -5.08
CA ASP A 62 -5.30 -28.35 -5.81
C ASP A 62 -4.19 -28.44 -6.87
N GLU A 63 -3.02 -28.96 -6.49
CA GLU A 63 -1.94 -29.25 -7.43
C GLU A 63 -2.36 -30.27 -8.49
N LEU A 64 -3.04 -31.36 -8.10
CA LEU A 64 -3.49 -32.38 -9.05
C LEU A 64 -4.37 -31.78 -10.14
N ILE A 65 -5.34 -30.94 -9.76
CA ILE A 65 -6.26 -30.31 -10.72
C ILE A 65 -5.64 -29.10 -11.44
N GLY A 66 -4.44 -28.67 -11.04
CA GLY A 66 -3.78 -27.48 -11.57
C GLY A 66 -4.50 -26.20 -11.19
N TYR A 67 -5.12 -26.18 -10.01
CA TYR A 67 -5.78 -25.01 -9.46
C TYR A 67 -4.83 -24.33 -8.46
N GLU A 68 -4.46 -23.09 -8.75
CA GLU A 68 -3.72 -22.25 -7.82
C GLU A 68 -4.71 -21.26 -7.17
N PRO A 69 -5.27 -21.57 -5.99
CA PRO A 69 -6.26 -20.71 -5.33
C PRO A 69 -5.69 -19.37 -4.88
N LYS A 70 -4.36 -19.25 -4.82
CA LYS A 70 -3.65 -18.11 -4.26
C LYS A 70 -2.53 -17.70 -5.20
N MET A 71 -2.42 -16.39 -5.45
CA MET A 71 -1.27 -15.81 -6.11
C MET A 71 -0.09 -15.71 -5.13
N THR A 72 1.14 -15.80 -5.64
CA THR A 72 2.33 -15.51 -4.83
C THR A 72 2.34 -14.03 -4.43
N LYS A 73 2.99 -13.67 -3.31
CA LYS A 73 3.11 -12.25 -2.91
C LYS A 73 3.78 -11.42 -4.00
N GLU A 74 4.78 -11.97 -4.70
CA GLU A 74 5.49 -11.28 -5.78
C GLU A 74 4.55 -10.98 -6.97
N ASP A 75 3.75 -11.95 -7.39
CA ASP A 75 2.79 -11.75 -8.49
C ASP A 75 1.68 -10.77 -8.10
N VAL A 76 1.24 -10.81 -6.85
CA VAL A 76 0.29 -9.82 -6.32
C VAL A 76 0.88 -8.41 -6.36
N ARG A 77 2.15 -8.22 -5.97
CA ARG A 77 2.81 -6.90 -6.04
C ARG A 77 2.92 -6.41 -7.49
N LYS A 78 3.36 -7.26 -8.41
CA LYS A 78 3.40 -6.93 -9.86
C LYS A 78 2.02 -6.53 -10.37
N LEU A 79 0.98 -7.27 -9.96
CA LEU A 79 -0.40 -6.96 -10.32
C LEU A 79 -0.86 -5.62 -9.75
N TYR A 80 -0.58 -5.35 -8.46
CA TYR A 80 -0.91 -4.09 -7.81
C TYR A 80 -0.32 -2.90 -8.58
N HIS A 81 0.98 -2.91 -8.88
CA HIS A 81 1.62 -1.80 -9.59
C HIS A 81 1.05 -1.61 -10.99
N ARG A 82 0.74 -2.70 -11.71
CA ARG A 82 0.10 -2.61 -13.02
C ARG A 82 -1.26 -1.92 -12.91
N LEU A 83 -2.14 -2.39 -12.00
CA LEU A 83 -3.48 -1.84 -11.84
C LEU A 83 -3.44 -0.38 -11.34
N ALA A 84 -2.55 -0.05 -10.40
CA ALA A 84 -2.35 1.31 -9.91
C ALA A 84 -1.97 2.29 -11.04
N ALA A 85 -1.09 1.86 -11.95
CA ALA A 85 -0.71 2.63 -13.13
C ALA A 85 -1.85 2.75 -14.16
N GLU A 86 -2.65 1.69 -14.32
CA GLU A 86 -3.81 1.68 -15.21
C GLU A 86 -4.92 2.62 -14.72
N PHE A 87 -5.16 2.75 -13.41
CA PHE A 87 -6.12 3.72 -12.86
C PHE A 87 -5.82 5.17 -13.29
N ALA A 88 -4.56 5.50 -13.61
CA ALA A 88 -4.19 6.83 -14.09
C ALA A 88 -4.39 7.02 -15.61
N LYS A 89 -4.49 5.93 -16.39
CA LYS A 89 -4.42 5.95 -17.87
C LYS A 89 -5.69 5.45 -18.55
N GLU A 90 -6.41 4.56 -17.89
CA GLU A 90 -7.59 3.87 -18.41
C GLU A 90 -8.88 4.37 -17.72
N PRO A 91 -10.06 4.16 -18.32
CA PRO A 91 -11.32 4.48 -17.67
C PRO A 91 -11.46 3.75 -16.32
N PHE A 92 -11.83 4.48 -15.27
CA PHE A 92 -11.94 3.95 -13.89
C PHE A 92 -12.75 2.64 -13.84
N ASP A 93 -13.90 2.60 -14.50
CA ASP A 93 -14.80 1.44 -14.49
C ASP A 93 -14.21 0.18 -15.13
N LYS A 94 -13.29 0.34 -16.09
CA LYS A 94 -12.59 -0.79 -16.71
C LYS A 94 -11.64 -1.44 -15.70
N VAL A 95 -10.79 -0.63 -15.06
CA VAL A 95 -9.79 -1.12 -14.09
C VAL A 95 -10.48 -1.63 -12.82
N TYR A 96 -11.51 -0.92 -12.34
CA TYR A 96 -12.33 -1.37 -11.22
C TYR A 96 -13.02 -2.71 -11.50
N GLY A 97 -13.58 -2.90 -12.71
CA GLY A 97 -14.17 -4.17 -13.12
C GLY A 97 -13.16 -5.31 -13.18
N GLU A 98 -11.91 -5.02 -13.56
CA GLU A 98 -10.81 -5.99 -13.53
C GLU A 98 -10.45 -6.38 -12.09
N CYS A 99 -10.34 -5.42 -11.17
CA CYS A 99 -10.14 -5.69 -9.74
C CYS A 99 -11.24 -6.62 -9.17
N GLU A 100 -12.52 -6.33 -9.46
CA GLU A 100 -13.63 -7.20 -9.05
C GLU A 100 -13.54 -8.60 -9.67
N GLY A 101 -13.00 -8.72 -10.89
CA GLY A 101 -12.68 -9.99 -11.52
C GLY A 101 -11.64 -10.80 -10.74
N TYR A 102 -10.57 -10.16 -10.29
CA TYR A 102 -9.55 -10.78 -9.45
C TYR A 102 -10.08 -11.19 -8.07
N LEU A 103 -10.87 -10.35 -7.41
CA LEU A 103 -11.53 -10.69 -6.13
C LEU A 103 -12.42 -11.94 -6.26
N LYS A 104 -13.11 -12.09 -7.39
CA LYS A 104 -13.93 -13.28 -7.67
C LYS A 104 -13.09 -14.52 -8.01
N LYS A 105 -12.04 -14.36 -8.83
CA LYS A 105 -11.18 -15.48 -9.27
C LYS A 105 -10.35 -16.06 -8.13
N TYR A 106 -9.85 -15.18 -7.25
CA TYR A 106 -8.94 -15.52 -6.14
C TYR A 106 -9.58 -15.19 -4.79
N PHE A 107 -10.81 -15.66 -4.58
CA PHE A 107 -11.63 -15.33 -3.40
C PHE A 107 -10.92 -15.62 -2.07
N SER A 108 -10.19 -16.72 -1.95
CA SER A 108 -9.48 -17.08 -0.70
C SER A 108 -8.03 -16.58 -0.64
N CYS A 109 -7.62 -15.72 -1.56
CA CYS A 109 -6.29 -15.10 -1.55
C CYS A 109 -6.31 -13.79 -0.77
N TRP A 110 -6.29 -13.88 0.56
CA TRP A 110 -6.48 -12.73 1.45
C TRP A 110 -5.42 -11.63 1.27
N TYR A 111 -4.18 -11.99 0.92
CA TYR A 111 -3.16 -11.00 0.58
C TYR A 111 -3.53 -10.22 -0.69
N LEU A 112 -4.02 -10.88 -1.74
CA LEU A 112 -4.51 -10.19 -2.93
C LEU A 112 -5.73 -9.33 -2.61
N GLN A 113 -6.69 -9.85 -1.85
CA GLN A 113 -7.85 -9.08 -1.42
C GLN A 113 -7.44 -7.79 -0.71
N TYR A 114 -6.53 -7.88 0.26
CA TYR A 114 -5.99 -6.72 0.97
C TYR A 114 -5.37 -5.69 0.01
N GLN A 115 -4.57 -6.14 -0.96
CA GLN A 115 -3.94 -5.25 -1.94
C GLN A 115 -4.97 -4.59 -2.88
N ILE A 116 -6.04 -5.29 -3.26
CA ILE A 116 -7.14 -4.68 -4.04
C ILE A 116 -7.93 -3.68 -3.18
N GLY A 117 -8.16 -3.97 -1.90
CA GLY A 117 -8.75 -3.01 -0.96
C GLY A 117 -7.92 -1.72 -0.87
N LEU A 118 -6.60 -1.83 -0.86
CA LEU A 118 -5.69 -0.67 -0.94
C LEU A 118 -5.82 0.09 -2.26
N LEU A 119 -5.97 -0.59 -3.41
CA LEU A 119 -6.24 0.09 -4.68
C LEU A 119 -7.54 0.89 -4.62
N TYR A 120 -8.60 0.33 -4.03
CA TYR A 120 -9.87 1.04 -3.87
C TYR A 120 -9.72 2.29 -3.01
N LEU A 121 -9.09 2.17 -1.84
CA LEU A 121 -8.83 3.31 -0.96
C LEU A 121 -8.01 4.41 -1.66
N ASN A 122 -6.94 4.04 -2.35
CA ASN A 122 -6.01 5.02 -2.94
C ASN A 122 -6.55 5.68 -4.21
N HIS A 123 -7.48 5.03 -4.93
CA HIS A 123 -7.97 5.50 -6.24
C HIS A 123 -9.46 5.86 -6.26
N CYS A 124 -10.20 5.75 -5.15
CA CYS A 124 -11.65 6.03 -5.09
C CYS A 124 -12.05 7.44 -5.58
N ALA A 125 -11.19 8.44 -5.40
CA ALA A 125 -11.42 9.80 -5.88
C ALA A 125 -11.56 9.89 -7.42
N LEU A 126 -11.05 8.90 -8.16
CA LEU A 126 -11.15 8.82 -9.62
C LEU A 126 -12.50 8.27 -10.10
N ALA A 127 -13.40 7.86 -9.19
CA ALA A 127 -14.71 7.31 -9.54
C ALA A 127 -15.70 8.33 -10.13
N GLY A 128 -15.33 9.62 -10.17
CA GLY A 128 -16.02 10.67 -10.93
C GLY A 128 -17.15 11.40 -10.19
N SER A 129 -17.57 10.94 -9.01
CA SER A 129 -18.49 11.69 -8.13
C SER A 129 -18.31 11.31 -6.66
N PRO A 130 -18.74 12.18 -5.72
CA PRO A 130 -18.68 11.87 -4.28
C PRO A 130 -19.44 10.60 -3.89
N ASP A 131 -20.65 10.39 -4.43
CA ASP A 131 -21.45 9.18 -4.17
C ASP A 131 -20.76 7.90 -4.68
N ARG A 132 -20.11 7.97 -5.85
CA ARG A 132 -19.35 6.83 -6.37
C ARG A 132 -18.07 6.58 -5.57
N ASN A 133 -17.38 7.63 -5.15
CA ASN A 133 -16.22 7.54 -4.26
C ASN A 133 -16.60 6.83 -2.95
N GLU A 134 -17.69 7.26 -2.31
CA GLU A 134 -18.19 6.65 -1.08
C GLU A 134 -18.52 5.16 -1.25
N LYS A 135 -19.15 4.78 -2.37
CA LYS A 135 -19.42 3.38 -2.70
C LYS A 135 -18.15 2.54 -2.87
N VAL A 136 -17.11 3.09 -3.51
CA VAL A 136 -15.82 2.41 -3.65
C VAL A 136 -15.12 2.25 -2.30
N LEU A 137 -15.17 3.28 -1.44
CA LEU A 137 -14.66 3.19 -0.06
C LEU A 137 -15.42 2.15 0.77
N GLN A 138 -16.75 2.09 0.62
CA GLN A 138 -17.55 1.08 1.29
C GLN A 138 -17.20 -0.34 0.81
N ARG A 139 -16.96 -0.50 -0.50
CA ARG A 139 -16.46 -1.76 -1.04
C ARG A 139 -15.08 -2.13 -0.48
N ALA A 140 -14.19 -1.16 -0.30
CA ALA A 140 -12.90 -1.39 0.35
C ALA A 140 -13.07 -1.90 1.79
N VAL A 141 -13.99 -1.30 2.56
CA VAL A 141 -14.34 -1.75 3.93
C VAL A 141 -14.79 -3.22 3.93
N GLU A 142 -15.68 -3.63 3.02
CA GLU A 142 -16.14 -5.03 2.91
C GLU A 142 -14.99 -6.01 2.61
N VAL A 143 -14.06 -5.59 1.76
CA VAL A 143 -12.87 -6.39 1.42
C VAL A 143 -11.97 -6.53 2.66
N PHE A 144 -11.68 -5.44 3.36
CA PHE A 144 -10.87 -5.51 4.59
C PHE A 144 -11.54 -6.28 5.71
N GLU A 145 -12.86 -6.20 5.84
CA GLU A 145 -13.64 -7.00 6.77
C GLU A 145 -13.55 -8.49 6.45
N SER A 146 -13.57 -8.86 5.17
CA SER A 146 -13.38 -10.26 4.74
C SER A 146 -11.98 -10.77 5.12
N VAL A 147 -10.94 -9.95 4.92
CA VAL A 147 -9.55 -10.27 5.30
C VAL A 147 -9.40 -10.38 6.81
N GLU A 148 -9.98 -9.47 7.60
CA GLU A 148 -9.96 -9.50 9.06
C GLU A 148 -10.53 -10.81 9.61
N HIS A 149 -11.69 -11.25 9.11
CA HIS A 149 -12.39 -12.41 9.65
C HIS A 149 -11.86 -13.75 9.15
N SER A 150 -11.26 -13.79 7.95
CA SER A 150 -10.98 -15.05 7.25
C SER A 150 -9.50 -15.34 7.03
N SER A 151 -8.61 -14.37 7.29
CA SER A 151 -7.17 -14.56 7.14
C SER A 151 -6.58 -15.36 8.31
N ASP A 152 -5.87 -16.45 7.98
CA ASP A 152 -5.06 -17.18 8.96
C ASP A 152 -3.80 -16.40 9.39
N ASP A 153 -3.44 -15.34 8.64
CA ASP A 153 -2.34 -14.43 8.99
C ASP A 153 -2.85 -13.30 9.89
N VAL A 154 -2.49 -13.39 11.18
CA VAL A 154 -2.85 -12.44 12.24
C VAL A 154 -2.30 -11.03 11.95
N SER A 155 -1.10 -10.93 11.36
CA SER A 155 -0.52 -9.63 11.02
C SER A 155 -1.33 -8.96 9.91
N LEU A 156 -1.67 -9.72 8.86
CA LEU A 156 -2.49 -9.23 7.76
C LEU A 156 -3.89 -8.82 8.24
N ALA A 157 -4.51 -9.60 9.14
CA ALA A 157 -5.80 -9.26 9.74
C ALA A 157 -5.72 -7.95 10.54
N LYS A 158 -4.70 -7.77 11.38
CA LYS A 158 -4.47 -6.51 12.11
C LYS A 158 -4.27 -5.33 11.16
N GLN A 159 -3.51 -5.50 10.08
CA GLN A 159 -3.34 -4.47 9.05
C GLN A 159 -4.67 -4.11 8.36
N ALA A 160 -5.49 -5.12 8.02
CA ALA A 160 -6.81 -4.89 7.44
C ALA A 160 -7.72 -4.09 8.38
N MET A 161 -7.72 -4.39 9.67
CA MET A 161 -8.46 -3.62 10.68
C MET A 161 -8.03 -2.15 10.72
N GLN A 162 -6.72 -1.87 10.69
CA GLN A 162 -6.18 -0.51 10.69
C GLN A 162 -6.63 0.28 9.45
N ILE A 163 -6.49 -0.32 8.27
CA ILE A 163 -6.90 0.34 7.02
C ILE A 163 -8.43 0.51 6.96
N LYS A 164 -9.19 -0.47 7.46
CA LYS A 164 -10.66 -0.36 7.59
C LYS A 164 -11.07 0.83 8.47
N ALA A 165 -10.41 1.02 9.61
CA ALA A 165 -10.64 2.19 10.45
C ALA A 165 -10.32 3.51 9.72
N TYR A 166 -9.25 3.53 8.92
CA TYR A 166 -8.92 4.68 8.09
C TYR A 166 -9.99 4.96 7.01
N CYS A 167 -10.57 3.91 6.40
CA CYS A 167 -11.72 4.08 5.50
C CYS A 167 -12.91 4.73 6.22
N TYR A 168 -13.21 4.33 7.45
CA TYR A 168 -14.26 4.98 8.25
C TYR A 168 -13.96 6.45 8.54
N ILE A 169 -12.71 6.81 8.84
CA ILE A 169 -12.29 8.21 8.98
C ILE A 169 -12.55 8.98 7.68
N CYS A 170 -12.17 8.42 6.53
CA CYS A 170 -12.41 9.03 5.21
C CYS A 170 -13.91 9.22 4.91
N GLN A 171 -14.76 8.35 5.43
CA GLN A 171 -16.23 8.43 5.33
C GLN A 171 -16.89 9.33 6.40
N GLN A 172 -16.10 9.99 7.26
CA GLN A 172 -16.61 10.77 8.41
C GLN A 172 -17.44 9.94 9.40
N LYS A 173 -17.04 8.69 9.64
CA LYS A 173 -17.63 7.73 10.58
C LYS A 173 -16.69 7.49 11.78
N PRO A 174 -16.52 8.47 12.68
CA PRO A 174 -15.50 8.40 13.73
C PRO A 174 -15.80 7.35 14.80
N ALA A 175 -17.08 7.06 15.09
CA ALA A 175 -17.44 6.10 16.13
C ALA A 175 -17.01 4.67 15.75
N GLU A 176 -17.25 4.28 14.50
CA GLU A 176 -16.85 3.00 13.93
C GLU A 176 -15.32 2.87 13.85
N ALA A 177 -14.62 3.97 13.51
CA ALA A 177 -13.16 3.99 13.51
C ALA A 177 -12.59 3.77 14.93
N ILE A 178 -13.17 4.44 15.95
CA ILE A 178 -12.74 4.31 17.35
C ILE A 178 -12.95 2.88 17.85
N GLU A 179 -14.12 2.29 17.61
CA GLU A 179 -14.42 0.92 18.06
C GLU A 179 -13.39 -0.09 17.52
N VAL A 180 -13.00 0.03 16.26
CA VAL A 180 -11.97 -0.84 15.65
C VAL A 180 -10.59 -0.55 16.25
N LEU A 181 -10.22 0.71 16.42
CA LEU A 181 -8.88 1.10 16.88
C LEU A 181 -8.65 0.81 18.37
N GLU A 182 -9.64 0.97 19.22
CA GLU A 182 -9.54 0.63 20.66
C GLU A 182 -9.30 -0.86 20.85
N ARG A 183 -9.93 -1.72 20.03
CA ARG A 183 -9.68 -3.17 20.02
C ARG A 183 -8.24 -3.53 19.62
N LEU A 184 -7.57 -2.67 18.85
CA LEU A 184 -6.18 -2.84 18.43
C LEU A 184 -5.18 -2.26 19.44
N SER A 185 -5.64 -1.49 20.43
CA SER A 185 -4.78 -0.76 21.37
C SER A 185 -4.12 -1.70 22.39
N GLU A 186 -3.14 -2.48 21.93
CA GLU A 186 -2.24 -3.26 22.79
C GLU A 186 -0.95 -2.47 23.04
N PRO A 187 -0.32 -2.60 24.22
CA PRO A 187 1.01 -2.04 24.46
C PRO A 187 2.01 -2.61 23.45
N VAL A 188 2.68 -1.74 22.69
CA VAL A 188 3.71 -2.16 21.75
C VAL A 188 4.91 -2.71 22.53
N ILE A 189 5.14 -4.02 22.47
CA ILE A 189 6.41 -4.61 22.93
C ILE A 189 7.46 -4.30 21.87
N GLN A 190 8.45 -3.47 22.21
CA GLN A 190 9.53 -3.08 21.30
C GLN A 190 10.50 -4.26 21.06
N SER A 191 10.16 -5.12 20.10
CA SER A 191 10.96 -6.28 19.72
C SER A 191 12.26 -5.89 19.00
N GLU A 192 12.26 -4.75 18.31
CA GLU A 192 13.38 -4.21 17.54
C GLU A 192 14.56 -3.90 18.44
N ALA A 193 14.31 -3.30 19.61
CA ALA A 193 15.35 -3.00 20.60
C ALA A 193 16.04 -4.27 21.09
N LEU A 194 15.29 -5.36 21.29
CA LEU A 194 15.83 -6.67 21.68
C LEU A 194 16.63 -7.30 20.54
N LEU A 195 16.15 -7.21 19.30
CA LEU A 195 16.83 -7.75 18.12
C LEU A 195 18.16 -7.02 17.85
N ILE A 196 18.17 -5.69 17.94
CA ILE A 196 19.39 -4.88 17.85
C ILE A 196 20.38 -5.33 18.92
N LYS A 197 19.91 -5.52 20.17
CA LYS A 197 20.76 -6.00 21.27
C LYS A 197 21.30 -7.41 21.01
N ALA A 198 20.49 -8.29 20.43
CA ALA A 198 20.91 -9.65 20.07
C ALA A 198 22.01 -9.64 19.00
N TYR A 199 21.87 -8.83 17.94
CA TYR A 199 22.91 -8.67 16.92
C TYR A 199 24.21 -8.09 17.51
N GLN A 200 24.12 -7.13 18.42
CA GLN A 200 25.28 -6.61 19.15
C GLN A 200 25.98 -7.71 19.95
N LEU A 201 25.25 -8.52 20.71
CA LEU A 201 25.82 -9.62 21.51
C LEU A 201 26.42 -10.74 20.62
N LYS A 202 25.84 -10.97 19.45
CA LYS A 202 26.36 -11.90 18.43
C LYS A 202 27.63 -11.38 17.74
N GLY A 203 27.96 -10.09 17.88
CA GLY A 203 29.08 -9.44 17.19
C GLY A 203 28.76 -9.00 15.75
N ASP A 204 27.50 -9.09 15.32
CA ASP A 204 27.07 -8.67 13.99
C ASP A 204 26.73 -7.17 13.98
N LYS A 205 27.78 -6.35 14.01
CA LYS A 205 27.67 -4.89 14.05
C LYS A 205 26.90 -4.34 12.84
N LYS A 206 27.07 -4.94 11.66
CA LYS A 206 26.43 -4.47 10.42
C LYS A 206 24.90 -4.60 10.53
N LYS A 207 24.41 -5.80 10.88
CA LYS A 207 22.97 -6.01 11.08
C LYS A 207 22.40 -5.16 12.20
N ALA A 208 23.14 -4.97 13.30
CA ALA A 208 22.70 -4.08 14.37
C ALA A 208 22.46 -2.64 13.89
N ILE A 209 23.33 -2.10 13.01
CA ILE A 209 23.19 -0.75 12.46
C ILE A 209 22.00 -0.66 11.50
N GLU A 210 21.84 -1.64 10.60
CA GLU A 210 20.70 -1.71 9.66
C GLU A 210 19.36 -1.62 10.41
N TYR A 211 19.15 -2.48 11.41
CA TYR A 211 17.92 -2.47 12.22
C TYR A 211 17.76 -1.19 13.06
N LEU A 212 18.86 -0.62 13.59
CA LEU A 212 18.80 0.61 14.38
C LEU A 212 18.40 1.82 13.54
N GLN A 213 18.94 1.94 12.32
CA GLN A 213 18.55 2.98 11.37
C GLN A 213 17.09 2.80 10.92
N GLY A 214 16.68 1.57 10.60
CA GLY A 214 15.29 1.24 10.30
C GLY A 214 14.33 1.67 11.40
N TYR A 215 14.60 1.24 12.64
CA TYR A 215 13.80 1.61 13.81
C TYR A 215 13.73 3.13 14.03
N THR A 216 14.86 3.81 13.88
CA THR A 216 14.95 5.27 14.04
C THR A 216 14.14 5.98 12.95
N CYS A 217 14.25 5.54 11.70
CA CYS A 217 13.51 6.09 10.57
C CYS A 217 11.99 5.92 10.75
N THR A 218 11.53 4.73 11.14
CA THR A 218 10.10 4.47 11.41
C THR A 218 9.58 5.33 12.56
N SER A 219 10.34 5.44 13.64
CA SER A 219 9.98 6.27 14.80
C SER A 219 9.88 7.75 14.43
N LEU A 220 10.81 8.23 13.61
CA LEU A 220 10.84 9.61 13.13
C LEU A 220 9.66 9.91 12.19
N ASN A 221 9.33 8.98 11.29
CA ASN A 221 8.16 9.11 10.42
C ASN A 221 6.86 9.17 11.24
N ALA A 222 6.72 8.32 12.28
CA ALA A 222 5.56 8.35 13.17
C ALA A 222 5.47 9.69 13.92
N LEU A 223 6.58 10.20 14.43
CA LEU A 223 6.64 11.51 15.10
C LEU A 223 6.20 12.64 14.17
N LEU A 224 6.79 12.70 12.96
CA LEU A 224 6.45 13.70 11.94
C LEU A 224 4.98 13.61 11.49
N GLY A 225 4.42 12.40 11.45
CA GLY A 225 3.01 12.17 11.12
C GLY A 225 2.03 12.90 12.05
N THR A 226 2.43 13.17 13.29
CA THR A 226 1.58 13.90 14.26
C THR A 226 1.62 15.43 14.10
N ALA A 227 2.50 15.96 13.25
CA ALA A 227 2.70 17.41 13.11
C ALA A 227 1.43 18.14 12.65
N ALA A 228 0.78 17.62 11.60
CA ALA A 228 -0.44 18.20 11.06
C ALA A 228 -1.56 18.25 12.10
N ASP A 229 -1.73 17.18 12.89
CA ASP A 229 -2.74 17.10 13.95
C ASP A 229 -2.46 18.12 15.06
N PHE A 230 -1.21 18.24 15.51
CA PHE A 230 -0.84 19.28 16.49
C PHE A 230 -1.13 20.69 15.97
N PHE A 231 -0.82 20.98 14.71
CA PHE A 231 -1.10 22.29 14.13
C PHE A 231 -2.59 22.58 14.09
N GLN A 232 -3.39 21.60 13.67
CA GLN A 232 -4.84 21.74 13.57
C GLN A 232 -5.50 21.87 14.95
N LEU A 233 -5.08 21.07 15.93
CA LEU A 233 -5.61 21.10 17.30
C LEU A 233 -5.21 22.36 18.08
N TYR A 234 -4.09 23.00 17.72
CA TYR A 234 -3.67 24.29 18.28
C TYR A 234 -4.04 25.49 17.40
N ALA A 235 -5.01 25.34 16.48
CA ALA A 235 -5.42 26.44 15.61
C ALA A 235 -5.92 27.67 16.40
N ASP A 236 -6.51 27.47 17.59
CA ASP A 236 -6.98 28.51 18.49
C ASP A 236 -5.90 29.06 19.45
N GLN A 237 -4.67 28.52 19.41
CA GLN A 237 -3.56 28.86 20.30
C GLN A 237 -2.29 29.22 19.49
N PRO A 238 -2.16 30.47 18.98
CA PRO A 238 -1.08 30.87 18.07
C PRO A 238 0.34 30.61 18.60
N ASP A 239 0.58 30.84 19.90
CA ASP A 239 1.90 30.61 20.51
C ASP A 239 2.26 29.12 20.57
N ARG A 240 1.28 28.25 20.83
CA ARG A 240 1.46 26.79 20.81
C ARG A 240 1.69 26.29 19.41
N MET A 241 0.88 26.77 18.45
CA MET A 241 1.05 26.44 17.03
C MET A 241 2.48 26.78 16.57
N ASP A 242 2.96 28.00 16.87
CA ASP A 242 4.32 28.44 16.52
C ASP A 242 5.39 27.56 17.17
N GLN A 243 5.24 27.25 18.45
CA GLN A 243 6.18 26.38 19.16
C GLN A 243 6.29 25.00 18.50
N TYR A 244 5.17 24.36 18.19
CA TYR A 244 5.16 23.04 17.55
C TYR A 244 5.66 23.11 16.11
N TYR A 245 5.28 24.14 15.35
CA TYR A 245 5.78 24.36 13.99
C TYR A 245 7.30 24.44 13.98
N ASP A 246 7.89 25.28 14.83
CA ASP A 246 9.34 25.46 14.92
C ASP A 246 10.07 24.16 15.31
N ILE A 247 9.50 23.37 16.22
CA ILE A 247 10.06 22.06 16.62
C ILE A 247 10.08 21.11 15.42
N TYR A 248 8.96 20.98 14.70
CA TYR A 248 8.86 20.07 13.57
C TYR A 248 9.73 20.48 12.39
N ILE A 249 9.83 21.79 12.08
CA ILE A 249 10.73 22.27 11.03
C ILE A 249 12.19 21.98 11.37
N LYS A 250 12.61 22.24 12.62
CA LYS A 250 13.98 21.89 13.06
C LYS A 250 14.25 20.39 12.95
N LEU A 251 13.28 19.56 13.31
CA LEU A 251 13.40 18.11 13.21
C LEU A 251 13.56 17.65 11.75
N ILE A 252 12.75 18.23 10.84
CA ILE A 252 12.83 17.98 9.39
C ILE A 252 14.23 18.31 8.86
N ASP A 253 14.77 19.46 9.26
CA ASP A 253 16.08 19.93 8.81
C ASP A 253 17.23 19.08 9.39
N ILE A 254 17.20 18.79 10.69
CA ILE A 254 18.26 18.02 11.39
C ILE A 254 18.41 16.60 10.82
N PHE A 255 17.28 15.95 10.51
CA PHE A 255 17.29 14.59 9.99
C PHE A 255 17.30 14.50 8.46
N GLU A 256 17.43 15.63 7.77
CA GLU A 256 17.47 15.69 6.30
C GLU A 256 16.27 14.94 5.67
N ILE A 257 15.06 15.09 6.24
CA ILE A 257 13.87 14.28 5.88
C ILE A 257 13.51 14.40 4.40
N GLU A 258 13.71 15.57 3.81
CA GLU A 258 13.50 15.77 2.37
C GLU A 258 14.29 14.77 1.51
N GLN A 259 15.49 14.36 1.96
CA GLN A 259 16.29 13.36 1.26
C GLN A 259 15.84 11.92 1.52
N LEU A 260 15.10 11.65 2.58
CA LEU A 260 14.60 10.30 2.89
C LEU A 260 13.26 10.03 2.21
N PHE A 261 12.32 10.94 2.44
CA PHE A 261 10.96 10.85 1.93
C PHE A 261 10.25 12.20 2.04
N SER A 262 10.00 12.84 0.89
CA SER A 262 9.39 14.17 0.85
C SER A 262 7.85 14.16 0.92
N GLY A 263 7.21 12.99 0.76
CA GLY A 263 5.76 12.90 0.58
C GLY A 263 4.94 13.50 1.73
N GLY A 264 5.28 13.15 2.97
CA GLY A 264 4.57 13.67 4.15
C GLY A 264 4.76 15.18 4.40
N LEU A 265 5.87 15.75 3.94
CA LEU A 265 6.19 17.17 4.15
C LEU A 265 5.19 18.11 3.48
N TYR A 266 4.66 17.72 2.31
CA TYR A 266 3.64 18.49 1.61
C TYR A 266 2.37 18.67 2.45
N THR A 267 1.91 17.61 3.13
CA THR A 267 0.76 17.65 4.03
C THR A 267 1.04 18.55 5.23
N ILE A 268 2.22 18.41 5.86
CA ILE A 268 2.64 19.22 7.01
C ILE A 268 2.61 20.71 6.67
N TYR A 269 3.19 21.10 5.53
CA TYR A 269 3.20 22.50 5.10
C TYR A 269 1.82 23.02 4.73
N LEU A 270 0.98 22.23 4.05
CA LEU A 270 -0.39 22.65 3.70
C LEU A 270 -1.24 22.90 4.95
N VAL A 271 -1.17 22.01 5.93
CA VAL A 271 -1.93 22.16 7.18
C VAL A 271 -1.41 23.32 8.02
N ALA A 272 -0.09 23.49 8.13
CA ALA A 272 0.47 24.65 8.82
C ALA A 272 0.04 25.97 8.16
N ALA A 273 0.11 26.06 6.83
CA ALA A 273 -0.32 27.24 6.10
C ALA A 273 -1.81 27.53 6.29
N SER A 274 -2.68 26.51 6.23
CA SER A 274 -4.13 26.69 6.40
C SER A 274 -4.46 27.15 7.81
N VAL A 275 -3.79 26.62 8.84
CA VAL A 275 -3.94 27.07 10.23
C VAL A 275 -3.50 28.52 10.39
N TYR A 276 -2.39 28.94 9.78
CA TYR A 276 -1.98 30.34 9.82
C TYR A 276 -2.97 31.29 9.14
N VAL A 277 -3.65 30.85 8.07
CA VAL A 277 -4.74 31.63 7.47
C VAL A 277 -5.95 31.73 8.41
N ILE A 278 -6.32 30.64 9.10
CA ILE A 278 -7.40 30.66 10.12
C ILE A 278 -7.08 31.65 11.24
N GLN A 279 -5.81 31.77 11.62
CA GLN A 279 -5.33 32.74 12.62
C GLN A 279 -5.17 34.17 12.09
N GLU A 280 -5.53 34.43 10.82
CA GLU A 280 -5.34 35.71 10.14
C GLU A 280 -3.86 36.15 10.03
N ARG A 281 -2.92 35.19 10.11
CA ARG A 281 -1.46 35.42 10.06
C ARG A 281 -0.93 35.14 8.66
N ASN A 282 -1.40 35.93 7.69
CA ASN A 282 -1.15 35.72 6.26
C ASN A 282 0.33 35.63 5.89
N GLU A 283 1.20 36.47 6.45
CA GLU A 283 2.64 36.42 6.15
C GLU A 283 3.27 35.07 6.53
N LYS A 284 2.91 34.52 7.69
CA LYS A 284 3.39 33.18 8.07
C LYS A 284 2.85 32.10 7.15
N ALA A 285 1.57 32.18 6.78
CA ALA A 285 1.00 31.25 5.80
C ALA A 285 1.77 31.29 4.47
N LEU A 286 2.12 32.49 3.98
CA LEU A 286 2.89 32.67 2.75
C LEU A 286 4.32 32.14 2.88
N ASP A 287 4.98 32.32 4.04
CA ASP A 287 6.31 31.75 4.30
C ASP A 287 6.28 30.21 4.26
N VAL A 288 5.24 29.59 4.83
CA VAL A 288 5.07 28.12 4.76
C VAL A 288 4.78 27.67 3.33
N LEU A 289 3.95 28.40 2.58
CA LEU A 289 3.67 28.09 1.18
C LEU A 289 4.90 28.26 0.28
N ASP A 290 5.79 29.21 0.55
CA ASP A 290 7.06 29.30 -0.19
C ASP A 290 7.95 28.07 0.08
N ARG A 291 8.02 27.58 1.33
CA ARG A 291 8.70 26.30 1.63
C ARG A 291 8.08 25.13 0.88
N TYR A 292 6.75 25.10 0.75
CA TYR A 292 6.05 24.10 -0.05
C TYR A 292 6.46 24.15 -1.53
N VAL A 293 6.53 25.35 -2.12
CA VAL A 293 6.96 25.54 -3.51
C VAL A 293 8.43 25.14 -3.69
N ASP A 294 9.31 25.53 -2.77
CA ASP A 294 10.73 25.20 -2.84
C ASP A 294 10.96 23.68 -2.74
N LEU A 295 10.24 23.01 -1.84
CA LEU A 295 10.23 21.54 -1.77
C LEU A 295 9.80 20.92 -3.10
N ALA A 296 8.70 21.43 -3.67
CA ALA A 296 8.18 20.94 -4.94
C ALA A 296 9.18 21.14 -6.10
N LYS A 297 9.89 22.28 -6.15
CA LYS A 297 10.91 22.58 -7.16
C LYS A 297 12.12 21.65 -7.03
N ARG A 298 12.62 21.42 -5.82
CA ARG A 298 13.78 20.56 -5.58
C ARG A 298 13.50 19.08 -5.87
N ASN A 299 12.24 18.67 -5.75
CA ASN A 299 11.84 17.27 -5.93
C ASN A 299 11.12 17.02 -7.25
N ALA A 300 10.95 18.03 -8.11
CA ALA A 300 10.22 17.90 -9.37
C ALA A 300 10.66 16.64 -10.15
N ARG A 301 9.67 15.84 -10.57
CA ARG A 301 9.85 14.58 -11.32
C ARG A 301 10.50 13.42 -10.55
N LYS A 302 10.65 13.48 -9.22
CA LYS A 302 11.03 12.30 -8.42
C LYS A 302 9.87 11.32 -8.24
N ASP A 303 10.21 10.05 -8.03
CA ASP A 303 9.28 8.92 -7.96
C ASP A 303 8.79 8.57 -6.53
N PHE A 304 8.85 9.53 -5.60
CA PHE A 304 8.38 9.40 -4.20
C PHE A 304 8.77 8.10 -3.50
N THR A 305 9.97 7.60 -3.77
CA THR A 305 10.46 6.32 -3.23
C THR A 305 11.15 6.57 -1.89
N LEU A 306 10.89 5.71 -0.89
CA LEU A 306 11.66 5.72 0.35
C LEU A 306 13.06 5.16 0.10
N HIS A 307 14.09 5.93 0.46
CA HIS A 307 15.48 5.49 0.33
C HIS A 307 16.35 6.07 1.46
N GLY A 308 17.57 5.54 1.59
CA GLY A 308 18.57 6.02 2.54
C GLY A 308 19.02 7.46 2.31
N SER A 309 19.59 8.05 3.34
CA SER A 309 20.24 9.37 3.28
C SER A 309 21.65 9.30 3.88
N ARG A 310 22.36 10.42 3.94
CA ARG A 310 23.69 10.50 4.53
C ARG A 310 23.75 9.98 5.98
N ILE A 311 22.70 10.20 6.77
CA ILE A 311 22.61 9.75 8.17
C ILE A 311 21.90 8.39 8.32
N PHE A 312 21.25 7.92 7.25
CA PHE A 312 20.57 6.63 7.14
C PHE A 312 21.19 5.79 6.00
N ASP A 313 22.52 5.63 6.05
CA ASP A 313 23.35 5.03 4.99
C ASP A 313 23.17 3.51 4.79
N SER A 314 22.52 2.85 5.74
CA SER A 314 22.24 1.41 5.77
C SER A 314 20.74 1.11 5.65
N LEU A 315 19.91 2.15 5.47
CA LEU A 315 18.45 2.01 5.39
C LEU A 315 18.03 1.20 4.17
N ASP A 316 18.66 1.39 3.01
CA ASP A 316 18.32 0.63 1.80
C ASP A 316 18.54 -0.88 1.97
N GLU A 317 19.57 -1.29 2.71
CA GLU A 317 19.81 -2.70 3.03
C GLU A 317 18.77 -3.22 4.02
N TYR A 318 18.35 -2.42 4.99
CA TYR A 318 17.26 -2.75 5.89
C TYR A 318 15.93 -2.93 5.14
N LEU A 319 15.59 -2.01 4.22
CA LEU A 319 14.35 -2.06 3.43
C LEU A 319 14.25 -3.34 2.59
N LYS A 320 15.37 -3.89 2.11
CA LYS A 320 15.41 -5.18 1.41
C LYS A 320 15.08 -6.39 2.30
N THR A 321 15.22 -6.25 3.62
CA THR A 321 15.00 -7.35 4.58
C THR A 321 13.58 -7.45 5.12
N ILE A 322 12.79 -6.39 4.94
CA ILE A 322 11.42 -6.31 5.43
C ILE A 322 10.43 -6.35 4.27
N ASP A 323 9.25 -6.90 4.52
CA ASP A 323 8.14 -6.92 3.55
C ASP A 323 7.41 -5.57 3.58
N VAL A 324 8.06 -4.52 3.06
CA VAL A 324 7.51 -3.15 3.01
C VAL A 324 7.56 -2.61 1.58
N GLU A 325 6.46 -1.99 1.16
CA GLU A 325 6.36 -1.27 -0.11
C GLU A 325 7.13 0.06 -0.02
N THR A 326 8.07 0.26 -0.93
CA THR A 326 8.92 1.48 -0.95
C THR A 326 8.44 2.51 -1.95
N LEU A 327 7.57 2.10 -2.88
CA LEU A 327 6.94 2.98 -3.87
C LEU A 327 5.66 3.61 -3.32
N ALA A 328 5.36 4.82 -3.80
CA ALA A 328 4.10 5.47 -3.47
C ALA A 328 2.91 4.69 -4.04
N PRO A 329 1.74 4.70 -3.35
CA PRO A 329 0.56 3.94 -3.78
C PRO A 329 -0.12 4.49 -5.03
N ARG A 330 0.28 5.68 -5.50
CA ARG A 330 -0.23 6.33 -6.71
C ARG A 330 0.95 6.70 -7.61
N SER A 331 0.71 6.76 -8.91
CA SER A 331 1.76 7.08 -9.86
C SER A 331 2.33 8.49 -9.62
N PRO A 332 3.63 8.73 -9.87
CA PRO A 332 4.24 10.05 -9.70
C PRO A 332 3.48 11.16 -10.44
N GLU A 333 2.94 10.88 -11.63
CA GLU A 333 2.18 11.86 -12.41
C GLU A 333 0.90 12.32 -11.69
N VAL A 334 0.19 11.40 -11.05
CA VAL A 334 -1.01 11.72 -10.25
C VAL A 334 -0.62 12.54 -9.03
N ILE A 335 0.44 12.13 -8.31
CA ILE A 335 0.90 12.83 -7.11
C ILE A 335 1.35 14.26 -7.45
N TRP A 336 2.15 14.43 -8.50
CA TRP A 336 2.62 15.75 -8.93
C TRP A 336 1.49 16.65 -9.41
N ARG A 337 0.49 16.10 -10.10
CA ARG A 337 -0.72 16.84 -10.47
C ARG A 337 -1.44 17.37 -9.23
N ASP A 338 -1.59 16.54 -8.19
CA ASP A 338 -2.23 16.96 -6.95
C ASP A 338 -1.40 18.05 -6.25
N ILE A 339 -0.09 17.87 -6.10
CA ILE A 339 0.82 18.88 -5.51
C ILE A 339 0.73 20.23 -6.23
N LYS A 340 0.64 20.21 -7.56
CA LYS A 340 0.54 21.42 -8.39
C LYS A 340 -0.78 22.18 -8.18
N ASN A 341 -1.88 21.45 -7.96
CA ASN A 341 -3.22 22.02 -7.95
C ASN A 341 -3.75 22.33 -6.54
N ILE A 342 -3.33 21.57 -5.53
CA ILE A 342 -3.93 21.61 -4.19
C ILE A 342 -3.90 22.98 -3.52
N VAL A 343 -2.86 23.80 -3.74
CA VAL A 343 -2.80 25.17 -3.20
C VAL A 343 -3.83 26.09 -3.86
N SER A 344 -4.12 25.89 -5.14
CA SER A 344 -5.11 26.69 -5.88
C SER A 344 -6.55 26.25 -5.59
N ASP A 345 -6.75 24.94 -5.40
CA ASP A 345 -8.08 24.36 -5.26
C ASP A 345 -8.57 24.36 -3.81
N ASN A 346 -7.67 24.50 -2.83
CA ASN A 346 -8.01 24.42 -1.42
C ASN A 346 -8.72 25.73 -0.94
N PRO A 347 -9.99 25.63 -0.48
CA PRO A 347 -10.77 26.79 -0.07
C PRO A 347 -10.19 27.53 1.15
N ALA A 348 -9.35 26.88 1.96
CA ALA A 348 -8.70 27.49 3.11
C ALA A 348 -7.82 28.68 2.72
N PHE A 349 -7.30 28.73 1.49
CA PHE A 349 -6.42 29.80 1.03
C PHE A 349 -7.15 30.94 0.31
N ARG A 350 -8.49 30.90 0.18
CA ARG A 350 -9.27 32.00 -0.41
C ARG A 350 -8.97 33.38 0.17
N PRO A 351 -8.73 33.55 1.50
CA PRO A 351 -8.37 34.85 2.06
C PRO A 351 -7.08 35.46 1.45
N LEU A 352 -6.18 34.62 0.91
CA LEU A 352 -4.92 35.04 0.32
C LEU A 352 -5.02 35.43 -1.17
N GLU A 353 -6.17 35.28 -1.83
CA GLU A 353 -6.28 35.51 -3.29
C GLU A 353 -5.94 36.94 -3.73
N LYS A 354 -6.05 37.93 -2.83
CA LYS A 354 -5.65 39.31 -3.13
C LYS A 354 -4.15 39.56 -2.95
N GLU A 355 -3.42 38.64 -2.33
CA GLU A 355 -1.99 38.78 -2.07
C GLU A 355 -1.16 38.51 -3.33
N ALA A 356 -0.32 39.47 -3.71
CA ALA A 356 0.55 39.34 -4.88
C ALA A 356 1.53 38.16 -4.74
N ARG A 357 2.03 37.91 -3.52
CA ARG A 357 2.91 36.77 -3.20
C ARG A 357 2.19 35.43 -3.41
N PHE A 358 0.92 35.34 -3.04
CA PHE A 358 0.10 34.13 -3.27
C PHE A 358 -0.12 33.86 -4.76
N GLN A 359 -0.40 34.90 -5.55
CA GLN A 359 -0.52 34.74 -7.01
C GLN A 359 0.79 34.26 -7.66
N LYS A 360 1.94 34.71 -7.16
CA LYS A 360 3.26 34.22 -7.59
C LYS A 360 3.50 32.75 -7.20
N ILE A 361 3.08 32.34 -6.00
CA ILE A 361 3.13 30.95 -5.53
C ILE A 361 2.30 30.05 -6.45
N LYS A 362 1.04 30.40 -6.73
CA LYS A 362 0.17 29.64 -7.66
C LYS A 362 0.81 29.50 -9.04
N ARG A 363 1.35 30.59 -9.59
CA ARG A 363 2.05 30.56 -10.89
C ARG A 363 3.27 29.63 -10.87
N SER A 364 4.10 29.73 -9.83
CA SER A 364 5.30 28.90 -9.68
C SER A 364 4.97 27.41 -9.63
N LEU A 365 3.90 27.03 -8.93
CA LEU A 365 3.43 25.64 -8.90
C LEU A 365 2.92 25.18 -10.27
N GLN A 366 2.22 26.05 -10.99
CA GLN A 366 1.73 25.72 -12.32
C GLN A 366 2.85 25.50 -13.35
N GLU A 367 4.00 26.15 -13.17
CA GLU A 367 5.18 26.05 -14.05
C GLU A 367 6.08 24.82 -13.75
N LEU A 368 5.94 24.15 -12.60
CA LEU A 368 6.81 23.05 -12.12
C LEU A 368 7.12 21.93 -13.13
N LEU A 369 6.21 21.66 -14.06
CA LEU A 369 6.31 20.57 -15.03
C LEU A 369 6.08 21.02 -16.48
N SER A 370 5.99 22.34 -16.72
CA SER A 370 5.76 22.92 -18.04
C SER A 370 7.05 23.14 -18.84
N GLN A 371 8.21 23.07 -18.19
CA GLN A 371 9.51 23.10 -18.85
C GLN A 371 9.80 21.72 -19.43
N LYS A 372 9.30 21.42 -20.63
CA LYS A 372 9.92 20.39 -21.48
C LYS A 372 11.38 20.78 -21.68
N ASP A 373 12.24 19.78 -21.61
CA ASP A 373 13.69 19.90 -21.80
C ASP A 373 14.01 20.75 -23.05
N GLU A 374 14.78 21.83 -22.86
CA GLU A 374 15.66 22.37 -23.90
C GLU A 374 16.97 21.60 -23.92
#